data_AF-A0A8S3AYQ0-F1
#
_entry.id   AF-A0A8S3AYQ0-F1
#
_cell.length_a   1.000
_cell.length_b   1.000
_cell.length_c   1.000
_cell.angle_alpha   90.00
_cell.angle_beta   90.00
_cell.angle_gamma   90.00
#
_symmetry.space_group_name_H-M   'P 1'
#
loop_
_entity.id
_entity.type
_entity.pdbx_description
1 polymer ?
#
loop_
_entity_poly.entity_id
_entity_poly.type
_entity_poly.pdbx_seq_one_letter_code
_entity_poly.pdbx_strand_id
1 'polypeptide(L)' 'GIKGLVVMSADLEEIFRCILEARVPTQWQKMYPSLKPLAAWTRDLVQRVDQLAKWAQSAHAPSIFWMSGFSFPTGFLTAV' A
#
# COMPACT_ATOMS: atom_id res chain seq x y z
N GLY A 1 0.71 21.54 5.18
CA GLY A 1 2.06 21.59 4.62
C GLY A 1 2.02 22.30 3.30
N ILE A 2 1.62 21.60 2.23
CA ILE A 2 1.85 22.06 0.84
C ILE A 2 0.99 23.27 0.41
N LYS A 3 -0.23 23.42 0.94
CA LYS A 3 -1.08 24.61 0.72
C LYS A 3 -1.07 25.61 1.91
N GLY A 4 -0.11 25.50 2.82
CA GLY A 4 -0.03 26.36 4.02
C GLY A 4 -1.09 26.10 5.11
N LEU A 5 -2.03 25.17 4.89
CA LEU A 5 -3.16 24.90 5.80
C LEU A 5 -2.81 24.03 7.03
N VAL A 6 -1.61 23.48 7.09
CA VAL A 6 -1.17 22.58 8.17
C VAL A 6 0.32 22.81 8.43
N VAL A 7 0.72 22.89 9.70
CA VAL A 7 2.13 22.98 10.11
C VAL A 7 2.89 21.74 9.62
N MET A 8 4.08 21.94 9.05
CA MET A 8 4.91 20.83 8.57
C MET A 8 5.59 20.16 9.77
N SER A 9 5.25 18.90 10.03
CA SER A 9 5.97 18.07 11.00
C SER A 9 7.18 17.40 10.35
N ALA A 10 8.13 16.95 11.16
CA ALA A 10 9.31 16.21 10.67
C ALA A 10 8.92 14.96 9.84
N ASP A 11 7.86 14.25 10.24
CA ASP A 11 7.36 13.10 9.50
C ASP A 11 6.83 13.47 8.11
N LEU A 12 6.10 14.59 8.02
CA LEU A 12 5.57 15.08 6.74
C LEU A 12 6.68 15.56 5.82
N GLU A 13 7.71 16.19 6.36
CA GLU A 13 8.89 16.61 5.61
C GLU A 13 9.66 15.41 5.05
N GLU A 14 9.82 14.35 5.84
CA GLU A 14 10.48 13.11 5.39
C GLU A 14 9.69 12.40 4.28
N ILE A 15 8.37 12.32 4.43
CA ILE A 15 7.49 11.77 3.40
C ILE A 15 7.61 12.59 2.11
N PHE A 16 7.60 13.92 2.22
CA PHE A 16 7.71 14.82 1.07
C PHE A 16 9.04 14.64 0.35
N ARG A 17 10.15 14.56 1.10
CA ARG A 17 11.49 14.30 0.57
C ARG A 17 11.56 12.97 -0.19
N CYS A 18 11.04 11.88 0.40
CA CYS A 18 10.98 10.58 -0.27
C CYS A 18 10.21 10.64 -1.60
N ILE A 19 9.08 11.34 -1.62
CA ILE A 19 8.25 11.51 -2.82
C ILE A 19 9.00 12.29 -3.91
N LEU A 20 9.68 13.38 -3.54
CA LEU A 20 10.51 14.15 -4.47
C LEU A 20 11.63 13.32 -5.08
N GLU A 21 12.20 12.40 -4.31
CA GLU A 21 13.25 11.47 -4.75
C GLU A 21 12.71 10.21 -5.43
N ALA A 22 11.41 10.14 -5.73
CA ALA A 22 10.70 8.99 -6.30
C ALA A 22 10.88 7.67 -5.52
N ARG A 23 11.13 7.77 -4.21
CA ARG A 23 11.24 6.64 -3.29
C ARG A 23 9.97 6.48 -2.45
N VAL A 24 9.70 5.25 -2.04
CA VAL A 24 8.57 4.94 -1.15
C VAL A 24 8.95 5.38 0.27
N PRO A 25 8.16 6.25 0.93
CA PRO A 25 8.37 6.63 2.32
C PRO A 25 8.44 5.39 3.23
N THR A 26 9.38 5.40 4.18
CA THR A 26 9.61 4.29 5.13
C THR A 26 8.35 3.90 5.89
N GLN A 27 7.51 4.89 6.24
CA GLN A 27 6.24 4.66 6.93
C GLN A 27 5.27 3.80 6.09
N TRP A 28 5.28 3.95 4.76
CA TRP A 28 4.39 3.21 3.85
C TRP A 28 4.92 1.82 3.53
N GLN A 29 6.23 1.58 3.65
CA GLN A 29 6.83 0.26 3.42
C GLN A 29 6.33 -0.79 4.42
N LYS A 30 5.76 -0.39 5.57
CA LYS A 30 5.10 -1.28 6.53
C LYS A 30 3.86 -1.97 5.95
N MET A 31 3.26 -1.43 4.89
CA MET A 31 2.04 -1.98 4.28
C MET A 31 2.29 -3.35 3.62
N TYR A 32 3.39 -3.46 2.89
CA TYR A 32 3.88 -4.69 2.29
C TYR A 32 5.34 -4.52 1.85
N PRO A 33 6.20 -5.54 2.02
CA PRO A 33 7.60 -5.45 1.62
C PRO A 33 7.70 -5.32 0.09
N SER A 34 8.47 -4.34 -0.39
CA SER A 34 8.67 -4.09 -1.82
C SER A 34 9.96 -3.35 -2.09
N LEU A 35 10.61 -3.66 -3.22
CA LEU A 35 11.75 -2.92 -3.77
C LEU A 35 11.35 -2.03 -4.96
N LYS A 36 10.05 -1.88 -5.23
CA LYS A 36 9.54 -1.09 -6.35
C LYS A 36 9.78 0.42 -6.11
N PRO A 37 10.12 1.19 -7.16
CA PRO A 37 10.13 2.65 -7.07
C PRO A 37 8.71 3.19 -6.86
N LEU A 38 8.58 4.44 -6.38
CA LEU A 38 7.31 5.02 -5.94
C LEU A 38 6.18 4.86 -6.97
N ALA A 39 6.42 5.19 -8.24
CA ALA A 39 5.39 5.09 -9.28
C ALA A 39 4.87 3.65 -9.49
N ALA A 40 5.77 2.67 -9.46
CA ALA A 40 5.39 1.26 -9.60
C ALA A 40 4.73 0.73 -8.32
N TRP A 41 5.22 1.17 -7.15
CA TRP A 41 4.64 0.84 -5.86
C TRP A 41 3.19 1.37 -5.71
N THR A 42 2.92 2.61 -6.15
CA THR A 42 1.56 3.18 -6.10
C THR A 42 0.59 2.41 -7.00
N ARG A 43 1.02 2.03 -8.21
CA ARG A 43 0.17 1.19 -9.09
C ARG A 43 -0.11 -0.19 -8.49
N ASP A 44 0.90 -0.81 -7.89
CA ASP A 44 0.75 -2.09 -7.18
C ASP A 44 -0.22 -1.97 -6.01
N LEU A 45 -0.13 -0.89 -5.22
CA LEU A 45 -1.04 -0.61 -4.11
C LEU A 45 -2.49 -0.49 -4.59
N VAL A 46 -2.74 0.23 -5.69
CA VAL A 46 -4.10 0.36 -6.25
C VAL A 46 -4.68 -1.00 -6.63
N GLN A 47 -3.88 -1.87 -7.27
CA GLN A 47 -4.33 -3.22 -7.64
C GLN A 47 -4.64 -4.09 -6.42
N ARG A 48 -3.82 -4.01 -5.36
CA ARG A 48 -4.06 -4.73 -4.10
C ARG A 48 -5.36 -4.30 -3.44
N VAL A 49 -5.59 -2.99 -3.36
CA VAL A 49 -6.83 -2.42 -2.79
C VAL A 49 -8.05 -2.85 -3.62
N ASP A 50 -7.95 -2.82 -4.94
CA ASP A 50 -9.03 -3.24 -5.83
C ASP A 50 -9.40 -4.72 -5.66
N GLN A 51 -8.42 -5.62 -5.53
CA GLN A 51 -8.68 -7.03 -5.20
C GLN A 51 -9.46 -7.18 -3.90
N LEU A 52 -9.01 -6.51 -2.83
CA LEU A 52 -9.64 -6.61 -1.51
C LEU A 52 -11.04 -5.99 -1.52
N ALA A 53 -11.23 -4.87 -2.22
CA ALA A 53 -12.52 -4.22 -2.37
C ALA A 53 -13.51 -5.11 -3.14
N LYS A 54 -13.08 -5.72 -4.24
CA LYS A 54 -13.90 -6.68 -5.01
C LYS A 54 -14.31 -7.87 -4.16
N TRP A 55 -13.38 -8.45 -3.38
CA TRP A 55 -13.70 -9.54 -2.48
C TRP A 55 -14.69 -9.10 -1.39
N ALA A 56 -14.47 -7.94 -0.76
CA ALA A 56 -15.35 -7.43 0.29
C ALA A 56 -16.79 -7.13 -0.20
N GLN A 57 -16.94 -6.76 -1.47
CA GLN A 57 -18.25 -6.49 -2.08
C GLN A 57 -18.93 -7.76 -2.63
N SER A 58 -18.18 -8.84 -2.83
CA SER A 58 -18.74 -10.11 -3.29
C SER A 58 -19.32 -10.92 -2.13
N ALA A 59 -20.48 -11.55 -2.35
CA ALA A 59 -21.10 -12.43 -1.35
C ALA A 59 -20.35 -13.76 -1.15
N HIS A 60 -19.42 -14.11 -2.06
CA HIS A 60 -18.68 -15.36 -2.06
C HIS A 60 -17.19 -15.11 -2.22
N ALA A 61 -16.35 -15.94 -1.61
CA ALA A 61 -14.91 -15.88 -1.78
C ALA A 61 -14.50 -16.13 -3.25
N PRO A 62 -13.51 -15.39 -3.80
CA PRO A 62 -12.93 -15.66 -5.10
C PRO A 62 -12.41 -17.10 -5.21
N SER A 63 -12.56 -17.71 -6.40
CA SER A 63 -11.96 -19.02 -6.68
C SER A 63 -10.44 -18.97 -6.87
N ILE A 64 -9.90 -17.79 -7.19
CA ILE A 64 -8.47 -17.55 -7.39
C ILE A 64 -8.08 -16.29 -6.61
N PHE A 65 -7.08 -16.43 -5.75
CA PHE A 65 -6.51 -15.31 -5.00
C PHE A 65 -5.14 -14.93 -5.54
N TRP A 66 -4.89 -13.63 -5.73
CA TRP A 66 -3.54 -13.12 -5.96
C TRP A 66 -2.81 -13.06 -4.61
N MET A 67 -2.15 -14.17 -4.28
CA MET A 67 -1.53 -14.40 -2.96
C MET A 67 -0.48 -13.35 -2.57
N SER A 68 0.35 -12.91 -3.53
CA SER A 68 1.33 -11.85 -3.27
C SER A 68 0.69 -10.47 -3.09
N GLY A 69 -0.61 -10.32 -3.35
CA GLY A 69 -1.40 -9.11 -3.13
C GLY A 69 -1.73 -8.87 -1.66
N PHE A 70 -1.70 -9.91 -0.82
CA PHE A 70 -1.91 -9.78 0.62
C PHE A 70 -0.68 -9.18 1.32
N SER A 71 -0.93 -8.32 2.31
CA SER A 71 0.10 -7.82 3.23
C SER A 71 0.67 -8.91 4.13
N PHE A 72 -0.15 -9.91 4.49
CA PHE A 72 0.24 -11.04 5.34
C PHE A 72 -0.35 -12.35 4.80
N PRO A 73 0.28 -12.98 3.80
CA PRO A 73 -0.24 -14.19 3.14
C PRO A 73 -0.38 -15.39 4.09
N THR A 74 0.52 -15.54 5.06
CA THR A 74 0.49 -16.66 6.02
C THR A 74 -0.78 -16.63 6.87
N GLY A 75 -1.21 -15.45 7.33
CA GLY A 75 -2.43 -15.33 8.11
C GLY A 75 -3.68 -15.73 7.34
N PHE A 76 -3.69 -15.50 6.02
CA PHE A 76 -4.76 -15.99 5.16
C PHE A 76 -4.77 -17.52 5.11
N LEU A 77 -3.61 -18.14 4.86
CA LEU A 77 -3.48 -19.60 4.78
C LEU A 77 -3.83 -20.34 6.08
N THR A 78 -3.72 -19.67 7.23
CA THR A 78 -4.12 -20.23 8.52
C THR A 78 -5.59 -20.02 8.87
N ALA A 79 -6.28 -19.09 8.19
CA ALA A 79 -7.66 -18.73 8.47
C ALA A 79 -8.68 -19.51 7.62
N VAL A 80 -8.22 -20.10 6.49
CA VAL A 80 -9.02 -20.93 5.58
C VAL A 80 -9.05 -22.39 6.01
#